data_AF-A0A6G2D702-F1
#
_entry.id   AF-A0A6G2D702-F1
#
_cell.length_a   1.000
_cell.length_b   1.000
_cell.length_c   1.000
_cell.angle_alpha   90.00
_cell.angle_beta   90.00
_cell.angle_gamma   90.00
#
_symmetry.space_group_name_H-M   'P 1'
#
loop_
_entity.id
_entity.type
_entity.pdbx_description
1 polymer ?
#
loop_
_entity_poly.entity_id
_entity_poly.type
_entity_poly.pdbx_seq_one_letter_code
_entity_poly.pdbx_strand_id
1 'polypeptide(L)'
;GYTLSTTMVYNRGEGEETETLEDKEVQLDLKKVEIKNIKETSLMSVDDAGVETDKSLLTEKPTDVAPLYLRVTTHDNKTTR
;
A
#
# COMPACT_ATOMS: atom_id res chain seq x y z
N GLY A 1 -3.79 8.66 -13.50
CA GLY A 1 -4.81 7.67 -13.92
C GLY A 1 -4.14 6.31 -13.95
N TYR A 2 -4.93 5.25 -13.98
CA TYR A 2 -4.44 3.93 -14.31
C TYR A 2 -4.84 3.60 -15.73
N THR A 3 -3.97 2.96 -16.49
CA THR A 3 -4.29 2.50 -17.84
C THR A 3 -4.65 1.03 -17.77
N LEU A 4 -5.83 0.67 -18.26
CA LEU A 4 -6.26 -0.70 -18.42
C LEU A 4 -6.01 -1.14 -19.87
N SER A 5 -5.00 -1.98 -20.06
CA SER A 5 -4.73 -2.64 -21.33
C SER A 5 -5.41 -3.99 -21.37
N THR A 6 -6.05 -4.33 -22.51
CA THR A 6 -6.76 -5.60 -22.69
C THR A 6 -6.25 -6.31 -23.93
N THR A 7 -5.82 -7.55 -23.76
CA THR A 7 -5.46 -8.46 -24.85
C THR A 7 -6.42 -9.64 -24.85
N MET A 8 -7.10 -9.85 -25.98
CA MET A 8 -7.95 -11.00 -26.23
C MET A 8 -7.16 -12.03 -27.02
N VAL A 9 -7.18 -13.28 -26.58
CA VAL A 9 -6.60 -14.42 -27.29
C VAL A 9 -7.72 -15.42 -27.54
N TYR A 10 -7.92 -15.81 -28.80
CA TYR A 10 -8.97 -16.75 -29.20
C TYR A 10 -8.54 -17.66 -30.35
N ASN A 11 -9.13 -18.85 -30.45
CA ASN A 11 -8.89 -19.79 -31.55
C ASN A 11 -10.21 -20.09 -32.26
N ARG A 12 -10.28 -19.77 -33.57
CA ARG A 12 -11.48 -19.94 -34.40
C ARG A 12 -11.48 -21.21 -35.24
N GLY A 13 -10.53 -22.11 -35.02
CA GLY A 13 -10.35 -23.35 -35.77
C GLY A 13 -9.21 -23.31 -36.79
N GLU A 14 -8.58 -22.15 -37.03
CA GLU A 14 -7.42 -21.98 -37.93
C GLU A 14 -6.10 -21.66 -37.20
N GLY A 15 -6.12 -21.66 -35.87
CA GLY A 15 -4.96 -21.31 -35.05
C GLY A 15 -5.27 -20.25 -34.00
N GLU A 16 -4.25 -19.81 -33.30
CA GLU A 16 -4.35 -18.79 -32.25
C GLU A 16 -4.32 -17.38 -32.87
N GLU A 17 -5.34 -16.58 -32.55
CA GLU A 17 -5.43 -15.17 -32.91
C GLU A 17 -5.31 -14.32 -31.64
N THR A 18 -4.58 -13.22 -31.72
CA THR A 18 -4.39 -12.25 -30.64
C THR A 18 -4.83 -10.87 -31.10
N GLU A 19 -5.65 -10.20 -30.28
CA GLU A 19 -6.16 -8.86 -30.53
C GLU A 19 -5.95 -7.99 -29.29
N THR A 20 -5.28 -6.86 -29.45
CA THR A 20 -5.14 -5.85 -28.38
C THR A 20 -6.19 -4.78 -28.59
N LEU A 21 -7.03 -4.55 -27.59
CA LEU A 21 -8.03 -3.49 -27.59
C LEU A 21 -7.40 -2.16 -27.19
N GLU A 22 -8.08 -1.06 -27.50
CA GLU A 22 -7.65 0.28 -27.09
C GLU A 22 -7.52 0.40 -25.57
N ASP A 23 -6.43 1.03 -25.14
CA ASP A 23 -6.16 1.36 -23.75
C ASP A 23 -7.25 2.29 -23.21
N LYS A 24 -7.75 1.96 -22.02
CA LYS A 24 -8.74 2.80 -21.32
C LYS A 24 -8.11 3.43 -20.10
N GLU A 25 -8.25 4.75 -19.98
CA GLU A 25 -7.96 5.42 -18.71
C GLU A 25 -9.05 5.09 -17.69
N VAL A 26 -8.61 4.65 -16.52
CA VAL A 26 -9.46 4.41 -15.36
C VAL A 26 -9.06 5.40 -14.28
N GLN A 27 -10.04 6.15 -13.79
CA GLN A 27 -9.89 6.99 -12.62
C GLN A 27 -10.33 6.17 -11.39
N LEU A 28 -9.37 5.82 -10.53
CA LEU A 28 -9.72 5.24 -9.24
C LEU A 28 -10.24 6.36 -8.32
N ASP A 29 -11.43 6.14 -7.75
CA ASP A 29 -11.95 6.97 -6.67
C ASP A 29 -11.31 6.52 -5.34
N LEU A 30 -10.12 7.04 -5.07
CA LEU A 30 -9.39 6.74 -3.84
C LEU A 30 -10.07 7.45 -2.66
N LYS A 31 -10.65 6.66 -1.76
CA LYS A 31 -11.19 7.19 -0.51
C LYS A 31 -10.06 7.54 0.46
N LYS A 32 -10.13 8.72 1.06
CA LYS A 32 -9.24 9.11 2.15
C LYS A 32 -9.43 8.16 3.33
N VAL A 33 -8.33 7.64 3.86
CA VAL A 33 -8.32 6.88 5.12
C VAL A 33 -8.04 7.86 6.25
N GLU A 34 -8.84 7.78 7.31
CA GLU A 34 -8.71 8.60 8.50
C GLU A 34 -8.54 7.67 9.71
N ILE A 35 -7.52 7.94 10.54
CA ILE A 35 -7.30 7.23 11.79
C ILE A 35 -7.88 8.09 12.92
N LYS A 36 -8.85 7.55 13.67
CA LYS A 36 -9.53 8.24 14.77
C LYS A 36 -9.19 7.61 16.11
N ASN A 37 -9.47 8.34 17.19
CA ASN A 37 -9.35 7.88 18.58
C ASN A 37 -7.95 7.32 18.90
N ILE A 38 -6.91 7.96 18.39
CA ILE A 38 -5.51 7.59 18.65
C ILE A 38 -5.26 7.65 20.15
N LYS A 39 -4.78 6.53 20.71
CA LYS A 39 -4.35 6.41 22.09
C LYS A 39 -2.91 6.87 22.24
N GLU A 40 -2.04 6.34 21.39
CA GLU A 40 -0.62 6.66 21.38
C GLU A 40 -0.02 6.42 19.99
N THR A 41 1.12 7.04 19.78
CA THR A 41 1.96 6.83 18.61
C THR A 41 3.39 6.56 19.05
N SER A 42 4.02 5.53 18.50
CA SER A 42 5.42 5.19 18.76
C SER A 42 6.18 5.16 17.44
N LEU A 43 7.38 5.75 17.43
CA LEU A 43 8.29 5.56 16.30
C LEU A 43 9.00 4.24 16.51
N MET A 44 8.91 3.34 15.54
CA MET A 44 9.51 2.01 15.59
C MET A 44 10.59 1.90 14.51
N SER A 45 11.58 1.04 14.73
CA SER A 45 12.52 0.58 13.70
C SER A 45 12.49 -0.93 13.57
N VAL A 46 12.60 -1.45 12.36
CA VAL A 46 12.77 -2.88 12.07
C VAL A 46 14.17 -3.15 11.53
N ASP A 47 14.83 -4.21 12.02
CA ASP A 47 16.12 -4.66 11.48
C ASP A 47 15.94 -5.73 10.38
N ASP A 48 17.06 -6.15 9.77
CA ASP A 48 17.06 -7.14 8.67
C ASP A 48 16.55 -8.53 9.09
N ALA A 49 16.53 -8.82 10.40
CA ALA A 49 15.98 -10.05 10.96
C ALA A 49 14.49 -9.92 11.31
N GLY A 50 13.90 -8.73 11.13
CA GLY A 50 12.51 -8.43 11.43
C GLY A 50 12.24 -8.06 12.90
N VAL A 51 13.28 -7.75 13.68
CA VAL A 51 13.12 -7.37 15.09
C VAL A 51 12.72 -5.91 15.20
N GLU A 52 11.64 -5.64 15.94
CA GLU A 52 11.13 -4.29 16.16
C GLU A 52 11.69 -3.67 17.44
N THR A 53 12.13 -2.41 17.36
CA THR A 53 12.62 -1.62 18.50
C THR A 53 11.95 -0.26 18.56
N ASP A 54 11.59 0.20 19.76
CA ASP A 54 11.05 1.55 19.98
C ASP A 54 12.18 2.60 19.85
N LYS A 55 11.95 3.59 18.99
CA LYS A 55 12.81 4.75 18.73
C LYS A 55 12.07 6.07 18.92
N SER A 56 11.04 6.11 19.77
CA SER A 56 10.23 7.31 20.01
C SER A 56 11.04 8.47 20.58
N LEU A 57 12.14 8.19 21.27
CA LEU A 57 13.11 9.20 21.71
C LEU A 57 14.31 9.26 20.75
N LEU A 58 14.37 10.32 19.95
CA LEU A 58 15.50 10.59 19.07
C LEU A 58 16.47 11.57 19.74
N THR A 59 17.73 11.16 19.88
CA THR A 59 18.82 12.03 20.37
C THR A 59 19.49 12.82 19.25
N GLU A 60 19.32 12.38 18.00
CA GLU A 60 19.84 13.01 16.79
C GLU A 60 18.93 12.74 15.59
N LYS A 61 19.15 13.47 14.49
CA LYS A 61 18.42 13.26 13.24
C LYS A 61 18.85 11.94 12.59
N PRO A 62 17.95 10.97 12.34
CA PRO A 62 18.30 9.73 11.66
C PRO A 62 18.82 10.00 10.24
N THR A 63 19.91 9.32 9.87
CA THR A 63 20.48 9.34 8.52
C THR A 63 19.76 8.36 7.59
N ASP A 64 19.36 7.22 8.12
CA ASP A 64 18.52 6.24 7.44
C ASP A 64 17.14 6.17 8.11
N VAL A 65 16.11 6.37 7.30
CA VAL A 65 14.70 6.38 7.71
C VAL A 65 13.91 5.23 7.09
N ALA A 66 14.49 4.48 6.16
CA ALA A 66 13.82 3.34 5.53
C ALA A 66 13.32 2.28 6.54
N PRO A 67 14.05 1.94 7.63
CA PRO A 67 13.56 0.97 8.60
C PRO A 67 12.52 1.56 9.58
N LEU A 68 12.25 2.87 9.53
CA LEU A 68 11.40 3.54 10.49
C LEU A 68 9.93 3.54 10.04
N TYR A 69 9.03 3.24 10.98
CA TYR A 69 7.59 3.38 10.76
C TYR A 69 6.89 3.89 12.03
N LEU A 70 5.74 4.53 11.85
CA LEU A 70 4.89 4.98 12.96
C LEU A 70 3.92 3.87 13.34
N ARG A 71 4.02 3.34 14.55
CA ARG A 71 3.00 2.49 15.13
C ARG A 71 1.93 3.36 15.77
N VAL A 72 0.69 3.21 15.31
CA VAL A 72 -0.46 3.93 15.85
C VAL A 72 -1.35 2.95 16.59
N THR A 73 -1.53 3.16 17.88
CA THR A 73 -2.46 2.39 18.71
C THR A 73 -3.72 3.24 18.91
N THR A 74 -4.90 2.72 18.57
CA THR A 74 -6.18 3.42 18.79
C THR A 74 -6.93 2.82 19.98
N HIS A 75 -7.82 3.60 20.58
CA HIS A 75 -8.76 3.08 21.59
C HIS A 75 -9.78 2.14 20.97
N ASP A 76 -10.21 2.47 19.76
CA ASP A 76 -11.22 1.73 19.01
C ASP A 76 -10.67 1.41 17.62
N ASN A 77 -10.87 0.17 17.17
CA ASN A 77 -10.62 -0.20 15.79
C ASN A 77 -11.91 -0.01 14.99
N LYS A 78 -11.81 0.56 13.79
CA LYS A 78 -12.95 0.60 12.87
C LYS A 78 -13.25 -0.83 12.40
N THR A 79 -14.26 -1.47 12.99
CA THR A 79 -14.79 -2.73 12.46
C THR A 79 -15.65 -2.42 11.24
N THR A 80 -15.29 -2.96 10.09
CA THR A 80 -16.17 -2.94 8.91
C THR A 80 -17.15 -4.11 9.07
N ARG A 81 -18.44 -3.83 9.21
CA ARG A 81 -19.52 -4.82 9.16
C ARG A 81 -20.11 -4.87 7.77
#